data_AF-A0A1F8EFS6-F1
#
_entry.id   AF-A0A1F8EFS6-F1
#
_cell.length_a   1.000
_cell.length_b   1.000
_cell.length_c   1.000
_cell.angle_alpha   90.00
_cell.angle_beta   90.00
_cell.angle_gamma   90.00
#
_symmetry.space_group_name_H-M   'P 1'
#
loop_
_entity.id
_entity.type
_entity.pdbx_description
1 polymer ?
#
loop_
_entity_poly.entity_id
_entity_poly.type
_entity_poly.pdbx_seq_one_letter_code
_entity_poly.pdbx_strand_id
1 'polypeptide(L)'
;MLLWDTVLVHSQAELEMLSQRDINTFKELEKEALRLLPENNVLPVVDQRLYLNKDGSWDARFMMSGYSLGKLSLRDLLKQYVVAVSGVEPTAFQMVNYEAEVLDRLIESLRQSVASLKASY
;
A
#
# COMPACT_ATOMS: atom_id res chain seq x y z
N MET A 1 -9.86 35.18 6.52
CA MET A 1 -11.23 34.63 6.62
C MET A 1 -11.44 33.77 5.38
N LEU A 2 -11.51 32.45 5.56
CA LEU A 2 -11.59 31.46 4.49
C LEU A 2 -13.02 31.41 3.94
N LEU A 3 -13.18 31.44 2.62
CA LEU A 3 -14.44 31.11 1.95
C LEU A 3 -14.22 29.83 1.15
N TRP A 4 -14.50 28.69 1.79
CA TRP A 4 -14.64 27.38 1.16
C TRP A 4 -16.12 27.17 0.87
N ASP A 5 -16.61 27.71 -0.24
CA ASP A 5 -17.96 27.43 -0.71
C ASP A 5 -17.92 27.07 -2.19
N THR A 6 -17.70 25.79 -2.48
CA THR A 6 -18.49 25.10 -3.50
C THR A 6 -18.49 23.60 -3.21
N VAL A 7 -19.45 23.17 -2.39
CA VAL A 7 -19.88 21.77 -2.34
C VAL A 7 -20.62 21.49 -3.65
N LEU A 8 -19.96 20.81 -4.58
CA LEU A 8 -20.62 20.13 -5.69
C LEU A 8 -20.48 18.62 -5.48
N VAL A 9 -21.58 18.12 -4.94
CA VAL A 9 -22.03 16.74 -4.76
C VAL A 9 -21.38 15.78 -5.75
N HIS A 10 -20.40 15.01 -5.29
CA HIS A 10 -20.03 13.78 -5.97
C HIS A 10 -21.19 12.81 -5.77
N SER A 11 -21.69 12.23 -6.87
CA SER A 11 -22.80 11.30 -6.81
C SER A 11 -22.41 10.10 -5.93
N GLN A 12 -23.34 9.61 -5.11
CA GLN A 12 -23.18 8.47 -4.20
C GLN A 12 -22.75 7.13 -4.89
N ALA A 13 -22.50 7.13 -6.20
CA ALA A 13 -22.09 5.97 -7.00
C ALA A 13 -20.59 5.98 -7.39
N GLU A 14 -19.85 7.07 -7.18
CA GLU A 14 -18.39 7.16 -7.41
C GLU A 14 -17.57 6.88 -6.13
N LEU A 15 -18.24 6.38 -5.09
CA LEU A 15 -17.65 5.64 -3.98
C LEU A 15 -17.28 4.24 -4.50
N GLU A 16 -16.22 4.15 -5.30
CA GLU A 16 -15.70 2.88 -5.77
C GLU A 16 -15.21 2.06 -4.56
N MET A 17 -15.99 1.05 -4.20
CA MET A 17 -15.45 -0.13 -3.51
C MET A 17 -14.23 -0.59 -4.31
N LEU A 18 -13.15 -0.99 -3.64
CA LEU A 18 -11.93 -1.51 -4.28
C LEU A 18 -12.29 -2.39 -5.48
N SER A 19 -11.94 -1.95 -6.69
CA SER A 19 -12.35 -2.69 -7.87
C SER A 19 -11.70 -4.08 -7.82
N GLN A 20 -12.46 -5.12 -8.18
CA GLN A 20 -11.92 -6.48 -8.19
C GLN A 20 -10.68 -6.58 -9.10
N ARG A 21 -10.60 -5.72 -10.12
CA ARG A 21 -9.46 -5.60 -11.03
C ARG A 21 -8.21 -5.12 -10.30
N ASP A 22 -8.30 -4.10 -9.46
CA ASP A 22 -7.14 -3.53 -8.76
C ASP A 22 -6.66 -4.48 -7.66
N ILE A 23 -7.60 -5.11 -6.95
CA ILE A 23 -7.28 -6.18 -5.99
C ILE A 23 -6.52 -7.32 -6.68
N ASN A 24 -6.98 -7.74 -7.87
CA ASN A 24 -6.31 -8.80 -8.63
C ASN A 24 -4.93 -8.34 -9.10
N THR A 25 -4.82 -7.10 -9.56
CA THR A 25 -3.54 -6.50 -10.00
C THR A 25 -2.53 -6.48 -8.86
N PHE A 26 -2.94 -6.03 -7.67
CA PHE A 26 -2.13 -6.08 -6.46
C PHE A 26 -1.66 -7.51 -6.15
N LYS A 27 -2.58 -8.48 -6.14
CA LYS A 27 -2.25 -9.89 -5.83
C LYS A 27 -1.28 -10.51 -6.82
N GLU A 28 -1.41 -10.21 -8.11
CA GLU A 28 -0.50 -10.73 -9.13
C GLU A 28 0.90 -10.10 -9.00
N LEU A 29 0.99 -8.80 -8.70
CA LEU A 29 2.26 -8.14 -8.39
C LEU A 29 2.90 -8.70 -7.12
N GLU A 30 2.13 -8.94 -6.06
CA GLU A 30 2.61 -9.54 -4.82
C GLU A 30 3.16 -10.95 -5.09
N LYS A 31 2.41 -11.81 -5.79
CA LYS A 31 2.90 -13.14 -6.18
C LYS A 31 4.16 -13.07 -7.02
N GLU A 32 4.24 -12.14 -7.97
CA GLU A 32 5.42 -11.97 -8.79
C GLU A 32 6.63 -11.52 -7.95
N ALA A 33 6.45 -10.56 -7.05
CA ALA A 33 7.47 -10.14 -6.10
C ALA A 33 7.97 -11.33 -5.28
N LEU A 34 7.06 -12.09 -4.68
CA LEU A 34 7.38 -13.26 -3.88
C LEU A 34 8.09 -14.35 -4.69
N ARG A 35 7.78 -14.50 -5.98
CA ARG A 35 8.48 -15.45 -6.86
C ARG A 35 9.93 -15.04 -7.11
N LEU A 36 10.16 -13.74 -7.31
CA LEU A 36 11.47 -13.18 -7.67
C LEU A 36 12.38 -12.93 -6.46
N LEU A 37 11.79 -12.69 -5.29
CA LEU A 37 12.54 -12.34 -4.09
C LEU A 37 13.41 -13.52 -3.63
N PRO A 38 14.72 -13.34 -3.37
CA PRO A 38 15.57 -14.40 -2.82
C PRO A 38 15.15 -14.84 -1.43
N GLU A 39 15.58 -16.05 -1.07
CA GLU A 39 15.45 -16.55 0.30
C GLU A 39 16.12 -15.62 1.31
N ASN A 40 15.47 -15.43 2.47
CA ASN A 40 15.89 -14.54 3.57
C ASN A 40 16.03 -13.05 3.20
N ASN A 41 15.47 -12.61 2.07
CA ASN A 41 15.51 -11.20 1.66
C ASN A 41 14.14 -10.52 1.85
N VAL A 42 14.15 -9.19 1.82
CA VAL A 42 12.96 -8.34 1.95
C VAL A 42 12.91 -7.37 0.77
N LEU A 43 11.71 -7.13 0.25
CA LEU A 43 11.49 -6.14 -0.80
C LEU A 43 11.04 -4.82 -0.17
N PRO A 44 11.82 -3.73 -0.24
CA PRO A 44 11.31 -2.42 0.15
C PRO A 44 10.22 -1.99 -0.83
N VAL A 45 8.98 -1.84 -0.33
CA VAL A 45 7.82 -1.37 -1.10
C VAL A 45 7.63 0.12 -0.94
N VAL A 46 7.82 0.64 0.28
CA VAL A 46 8.03 2.07 0.55
C VAL A 46 9.43 2.19 1.11
N ASP A 47 10.28 2.97 0.45
CA ASP A 47 11.69 3.02 0.79
C ASP A 47 11.89 3.31 2.28
N GLN A 48 12.72 2.48 2.89
CA GLN A 48 13.08 2.51 4.31
C GLN A 48 11.92 2.36 5.32
N ARG A 49 10.67 2.10 4.90
CA ARG A 49 9.49 2.21 5.77
C ARG A 49 8.51 1.05 5.72
N LEU A 50 8.31 0.42 4.57
CA LEU A 50 7.40 -0.72 4.43
C LEU A 50 8.02 -1.78 3.53
N TYR A 51 8.03 -3.03 3.98
CA TYR A 51 8.76 -4.12 3.35
C TYR A 51 7.87 -5.37 3.21
N LEU A 52 8.01 -6.06 2.09
CA LEU A 52 7.41 -7.37 1.83
C LEU A 52 8.46 -8.47 2.01
N ASN A 53 8.18 -9.43 2.88
CA ASN A 53 9.02 -10.60 3.13
C ASN A 53 8.69 -11.74 2.16
N LYS A 54 9.65 -12.64 1.94
CA LYS A 54 9.50 -13.83 1.06
C LYS A 54 8.35 -14.76 1.44
N ASP A 55 7.97 -14.81 2.70
CA ASP A 55 6.88 -15.63 3.21
C ASP A 55 5.49 -14.98 3.05
N GLY A 56 5.43 -13.76 2.49
CA GLY A 56 4.24 -12.94 2.31
C GLY A 56 3.85 -12.13 3.55
N SER A 57 4.67 -12.11 4.59
CA SER A 57 4.50 -11.17 5.70
C SER A 57 5.02 -9.78 5.35
N TRP A 58 4.57 -8.79 6.11
CA TRP A 58 4.98 -7.40 5.95
C TRP A 58 5.70 -6.92 7.21
N ASP A 59 6.70 -6.07 7.02
CA ASP A 59 7.39 -5.37 8.11
C ASP A 59 7.32 -3.86 7.89
N ALA A 60 7.27 -3.11 8.99
CA ALA A 60 7.35 -1.66 8.97
C ALA A 60 8.60 -1.17 9.73
N ARG A 61 9.17 -0.06 9.25
CA ARG A 61 10.23 0.67 9.95
C ARG A 61 9.84 2.12 10.14
N PHE A 62 9.92 2.59 11.38
CA PHE A 62 9.71 3.99 11.73
C PHE A 62 10.89 4.51 12.54
N MET A 63 11.51 5.58 12.01
CA MET A 63 12.61 6.35 12.60
C MET A 63 13.91 5.56 12.86
N MET A 64 13.89 4.46 13.64
CA MET A 64 14.97 3.47 13.81
C MET A 64 14.50 2.11 14.36
N SER A 65 13.20 1.92 14.63
CA SER A 65 12.65 0.63 15.07
C SER A 65 11.98 -0.08 13.90
N GLY A 66 12.29 -1.36 13.74
CA GLY A 66 11.56 -2.27 12.86
C GLY A 66 10.67 -3.18 13.68
N TYR A 67 9.45 -3.42 13.22
CA TYR A 67 8.58 -4.43 13.80
C TYR A 67 7.86 -5.19 12.70
N SER A 68 7.59 -6.47 12.98
CA SER A 68 6.85 -7.30 12.06
C SER A 68 5.35 -7.06 12.19
N LEU A 69 4.70 -6.90 11.05
CA LEU A 69 3.24 -6.76 10.93
C LEU A 69 2.57 -8.13 10.68
N GLY A 70 3.34 -9.12 10.23
CA GLY A 70 2.82 -10.42 9.83
C GLY A 70 2.05 -10.37 8.52
N LYS A 71 1.13 -11.32 8.31
CA LYS A 71 0.26 -11.36 7.12
C LYS A 71 -0.98 -10.51 7.37
N LEU A 72 -1.03 -9.34 6.74
CA LEU A 72 -2.12 -8.38 6.92
C LEU A 72 -3.30 -8.67 5.99
N SER A 73 -4.49 -8.25 6.42
CA SER A 73 -5.59 -8.03 5.50
C SER A 73 -5.23 -6.89 4.54
N LEU A 74 -5.79 -6.86 3.33
CA LEU A 74 -5.53 -5.78 2.37
C LEU A 74 -5.84 -4.40 3.01
N ARG A 75 -6.97 -4.29 3.71
CA ARG A 75 -7.37 -3.04 4.37
C ARG A 75 -6.36 -2.59 5.42
N ASP A 76 -5.82 -3.50 6.23
CA ASP A 76 -4.82 -3.13 7.23
C ASP A 76 -3.48 -2.78 6.57
N LEU A 77 -3.11 -3.46 5.48
CA LEU A 77 -1.95 -3.09 4.69
C LEU A 77 -2.09 -1.68 4.10
N LEU A 78 -3.27 -1.30 3.58
CA LEU A 78 -3.52 0.06 3.09
C LEU A 78 -3.32 1.10 4.19
N LYS A 79 -3.78 0.84 5.42
CA LYS A 79 -3.50 1.72 6.56
C LYS A 79 -1.99 1.84 6.82
N GLN A 80 -1.28 0.71 6.88
CA GLN A 80 0.17 0.72 7.13
C GLN A 80 0.93 1.44 6.01
N TYR A 81 0.48 1.34 4.77
CA TYR A 81 1.01 2.11 3.65
C TYR A 81 0.83 3.62 3.87
N VAL A 82 -0.37 4.07 4.27
CA VAL A 82 -0.61 5.50 4.58
C VAL A 82 0.31 5.99 5.70
N VAL A 83 0.46 5.22 6.78
CA VAL A 83 1.39 5.59 7.86
C VAL A 83 2.83 5.62 7.33
N ALA A 84 3.25 4.67 6.51
CA ALA A 84 4.59 4.62 5.94
C ALA A 84 4.87 5.84 5.07
N VAL A 85 3.94 6.28 4.20
CA VAL A 85 4.18 7.43 3.31
C VAL A 85 4.02 8.77 4.03
N SER A 86 3.05 8.91 4.92
CA SER A 86 2.68 10.20 5.53
C SER A 86 3.22 10.43 6.94
N GLY A 87 3.57 9.36 7.66
CA GLY A 87 3.88 9.40 9.08
C GLY A 87 2.66 9.60 9.99
N VAL A 88 1.44 9.59 9.45
CA VAL A 88 0.19 9.85 10.18
C VAL A 88 -0.76 8.67 10.04
N GLU A 89 -1.39 8.29 11.16
CA GLU A 89 -2.43 7.26 11.16
C GLU A 89 -3.74 7.80 10.56
N PRO A 90 -4.26 7.18 9.50
CA PRO A 90 -5.52 7.62 8.90
C PRO A 90 -6.70 7.25 9.79
N THR A 91 -7.66 8.16 9.89
CA THR A 91 -8.95 7.87 10.52
C THR A 91 -9.74 6.83 9.70
N ALA A 92 -10.67 6.12 10.35
CA ALA A 92 -11.56 5.20 9.66
C ALA A 92 -12.35 5.88 8.52
N PHE A 93 -12.77 7.13 8.73
CA PHE A 93 -13.46 7.92 7.72
C PHE A 93 -12.56 8.22 6.50
N GLN A 94 -11.31 8.60 6.72
CA GLN A 94 -10.36 8.80 5.63
C GLN A 94 -10.12 7.50 4.86
N MET A 95 -9.95 6.37 5.55
CA MET A 95 -9.75 5.09 4.88
C MET A 95 -10.94 4.69 4.01
N VAL A 96 -12.18 4.98 4.41
CA VAL A 96 -13.37 4.69 3.59
C VAL A 96 -13.43 5.56 2.32
N ASN A 97 -13.02 6.83 2.41
CA ASN A 97 -13.12 7.76 1.28
C ASN A 97 -11.94 7.66 0.30
N TYR A 98 -10.77 7.20 0.77
CA TYR A 98 -9.55 7.16 -0.03
C TYR A 98 -9.02 5.74 -0.26
N GLU A 99 -9.79 4.68 0.08
CA GLU A 99 -9.30 3.28 0.00
C GLU A 99 -8.78 2.93 -1.40
N ALA A 100 -9.51 3.33 -2.45
CA ALA A 100 -9.15 3.09 -3.85
C ALA A 100 -7.86 3.83 -4.25
N GLU A 101 -7.77 5.13 -3.95
CA GLU A 101 -6.56 5.91 -4.23
C GLU A 101 -5.33 5.35 -3.51
N VAL A 102 -5.49 4.94 -2.24
CA VAL A 102 -4.40 4.35 -1.46
C VAL A 102 -3.97 3.01 -2.08
N LEU A 103 -4.90 2.19 -2.57
CA LEU A 103 -4.57 0.93 -3.26
C LEU A 103 -3.80 1.19 -4.54
N ASP A 104 -4.21 2.15 -5.37
CA ASP A 104 -3.51 2.48 -6.60
C ASP A 104 -2.07 2.93 -6.35
N ARG A 105 -1.86 3.74 -5.31
CA ARG A 105 -0.52 4.18 -4.89
C ARG A 105 0.34 3.02 -4.40
N LEU A 106 -0.25 2.09 -3.62
CA LEU A 106 0.44 0.88 -3.18
C LEU A 106 0.82 -0.03 -4.38
N ILE A 107 -0.08 -0.21 -5.34
CA ILE A 107 0.16 -0.98 -6.57
C ILE A 107 1.34 -0.39 -7.34
N GLU A 108 1.38 0.93 -7.50
CA GLU A 108 2.46 1.60 -8.21
C GLU A 108 3.80 1.46 -7.47
N SER A 109 3.79 1.62 -6.15
CA SER A 109 4.98 1.42 -5.29
C SER A 109 5.53 -0.01 -5.42
N LEU A 110 4.65 -1.00 -5.35
CA LEU A 110 5.03 -2.41 -5.49
C LEU A 110 5.54 -2.72 -6.90
N ARG A 111 4.91 -2.15 -7.94
CA ARG A 111 5.34 -2.30 -9.34
C ARG A 111 6.77 -1.78 -9.54
N GLN A 112 7.08 -0.61 -9.02
CA GLN A 112 8.43 -0.03 -9.09
C GLN A 112 9.46 -0.89 -8.36
N SER A 113 9.07 -1.41 -7.20
CA SER A 113 9.91 -2.32 -6.39
C SER A 113 10.20 -3.62 -7.14
N VAL A 114 9.18 -4.23 -7.75
CA VAL A 114 9.32 -5.44 -8.59
C VAL A 114 10.19 -5.17 -9.81
N ALA A 115 10.02 -4.03 -10.49
CA ALA A 115 10.85 -3.65 -11.62
C ALA A 115 12.33 -3.50 -11.22
N SER A 116 12.60 -2.90 -10.06
CA SER A 116 13.95 -2.74 -9.51
C SER A 116 14.57 -4.10 -9.15
N LEU A 117 13.76 -5.00 -8.56
CA LEU A 117 14.17 -6.38 -8.29
C LEU A 117 14.55 -7.12 -9.57
N LYS A 118 13.74 -7.02 -10.63
CA LYS A 118 14.03 -7.62 -11.95
C LYS A 118 15.31 -7.05 -12.57
N ALA A 119 15.59 -5.77 -12.41
CA ALA A 119 16.79 -5.13 -12.94
C ALA A 119 18.08 -5.51 -12.20
N SER A 120 17.95 -6.12 -11.01
CA SER A 120 19.09 -6.56 -10.19
C SER A 120 19.59 -7.97 -10.57
N TYR A 121 18.95 -8.62 -11.56
CA TYR A 121 19.27 -9.96 -12.09
C TYR A 121 19.38 -9.91 -13.62
#